data_AF-A0A971GJR6-F1
#
_entry.id   AF-A0A971GJR6-F1
#
_cell.length_a   1.000
_cell.length_b   1.000
_cell.length_c   1.000
_cell.angle_alpha   90.00
_cell.angle_beta   90.00
_cell.angle_gamma   90.00
#
_symmetry.space_group_name_H-M   'P 1'
#
loop_
_entity.id
_entity.type
_entity.pdbx_description
1 polymer ?
#
loop_
_entity_poly.entity_id
_entity_poly.type
_entity_poly.pdbx_seq_one_letter_code
_entity_poly.pdbx_strand_id
1 'polypeptide(L)'
;MLKSKNFRFWFLIFAIQIFIACLIPTAVLLLLPSADMPVSLEVAGLSISNVDISEAKGILTRHFREIIEKGELIFESDGKQEKISYTDFEVQIEMGSTFKQIEKGQYKNRYFQMIGKTPEYEEEYIPEIYYNEAKLKSIIIKIEDFFFQKAIKAGLMLLDGNVRVSAHQNGRKLNTEKTLDYIKEQLTTDPSQKIVISEEAVPGLFDVIEPEYTTDELNEFTQVYAKEQGVLPAETAESFKNIIAREGCYIIGSGQTVSFLEDMPSISELKDLNMLLASALYKAVLPFEDIKVTWRKPSAQPIPEVEAGFEVSLEDDGDLKFLNDSDYAIAIIFQVNDNNEWTMAVAGKPGLKAGEIKTEKTKIIPPVIYSQDNTLPEKEQKVVEPGKDGLSVRVYRIINGESAMLYEDVYPPVEKVIAIGSGVKKADIIK
;
A
#
# COMPACT_ATOMS: atom_id res chain seq x y z
N MET A 1 -82.98 31.34 -61.98
CA MET A 1 -82.88 32.36 -60.91
C MET A 1 -84.00 32.14 -59.89
N LEU A 2 -83.73 31.48 -58.76
CA LEU A 2 -84.68 31.43 -57.64
C LEU A 2 -84.80 32.83 -57.01
N LYS A 3 -86.02 33.32 -56.81
CA LYS A 3 -86.32 34.60 -56.14
C LYS A 3 -85.62 34.68 -54.77
N SER A 4 -84.80 35.72 -54.60
CA SER A 4 -83.76 35.85 -53.56
C SER A 4 -84.24 36.12 -52.12
N LYS A 5 -85.56 36.21 -51.85
CA LYS A 5 -86.07 36.43 -50.49
C LYS A 5 -86.31 35.15 -49.68
N ASN A 6 -86.74 34.05 -50.31
CA ASN A 6 -87.02 32.79 -49.59
C ASN A 6 -85.82 31.84 -49.57
N PHE A 7 -84.88 31.97 -50.52
CA PHE A 7 -83.66 31.15 -50.52
C PHE A 7 -82.81 31.42 -49.28
N ARG A 8 -82.64 32.69 -48.89
CA ARG A 8 -81.90 33.05 -47.67
C ARG A 8 -82.55 32.48 -46.40
N PHE A 9 -83.88 32.45 -46.34
CA PHE A 9 -84.63 31.90 -45.21
C PHE A 9 -84.49 30.37 -45.11
N TRP A 10 -84.72 29.65 -46.20
CA TRP A 10 -84.56 28.19 -46.22
C TRP A 10 -83.09 27.77 -46.07
N PHE A 11 -82.16 28.50 -46.68
CA PHE A 11 -80.73 28.30 -46.47
C PHE A 11 -80.34 28.50 -45.00
N LEU A 12 -80.90 29.51 -44.31
CA LEU A 12 -80.66 29.72 -42.89
C LEU A 12 -81.22 28.55 -42.06
N ILE A 13 -82.43 28.06 -42.36
CA ILE A 13 -83.02 26.90 -41.66
C ILE A 13 -82.19 25.65 -41.89
N PHE A 14 -81.79 25.34 -43.13
CA PHE A 14 -80.96 24.18 -43.42
C PHE A 14 -79.56 24.32 -42.82
N ALA A 15 -78.96 25.51 -42.83
CA ALA A 15 -77.68 25.77 -42.18
C ALA A 15 -77.78 25.57 -40.66
N ILE A 16 -78.85 26.04 -40.03
CA ILE A 16 -79.11 25.82 -38.59
C ILE A 16 -79.34 24.33 -38.31
N GLN A 17 -80.13 23.63 -39.15
CA GLN A 17 -80.37 22.19 -38.98
C GLN A 17 -79.08 21.38 -39.12
N ILE A 18 -78.24 21.68 -40.12
CA ILE A 18 -76.92 21.04 -40.29
C ILE A 18 -76.02 21.37 -39.11
N PHE A 19 -76.01 22.63 -38.66
CA PHE A 19 -75.22 23.04 -37.51
C PHE A 19 -75.65 22.29 -36.24
N ILE A 20 -76.95 22.18 -35.96
CA ILE A 20 -77.49 21.41 -34.84
C ILE A 20 -77.19 19.92 -35.00
N ALA A 21 -77.35 19.37 -36.21
CA ALA A 21 -77.09 17.97 -36.51
C ALA A 21 -75.62 17.58 -36.40
N CYS A 22 -74.68 18.52 -36.55
CA CYS A 22 -73.25 18.29 -36.29
C CYS A 22 -72.87 18.61 -34.84
N LEU A 23 -73.47 19.65 -34.25
CA LEU A 23 -73.09 20.16 -32.94
C LEU A 23 -73.57 19.24 -31.82
N ILE A 24 -74.79 18.69 -31.89
CA ILE A 24 -75.30 17.78 -30.87
C ILE A 24 -74.46 16.49 -30.79
N PRO A 25 -74.21 15.75 -31.89
CA PRO A 25 -73.37 14.56 -31.82
C PRO A 25 -71.93 14.84 -31.42
N THR A 26 -71.35 15.96 -31.89
CA THR A 26 -69.99 16.36 -31.50
C THR A 26 -69.91 16.67 -30.01
N ALA A 27 -70.89 17.40 -29.45
CA ALA A 27 -70.95 17.69 -28.02
C ALA A 27 -71.11 16.40 -27.20
N VAL A 28 -71.97 15.46 -27.65
CA VAL A 28 -72.12 14.15 -27.00
C VAL A 28 -70.81 13.36 -27.05
N LEU A 29 -70.11 13.31 -28.19
CA LEU A 29 -68.83 12.61 -28.33
C LEU A 29 -67.69 13.26 -27.54
N LEU A 30 -67.73 14.56 -27.31
CA LEU A 30 -66.79 15.28 -26.45
C LEU A 30 -67.03 15.02 -24.96
N LEU A 31 -68.28 14.74 -24.57
CA LEU A 31 -68.68 14.43 -23.18
C LEU A 31 -68.51 12.95 -22.81
N LEU A 32 -68.58 12.04 -23.78
CA LEU A 32 -68.40 10.61 -23.55
C LEU A 32 -66.92 10.26 -23.33
N PRO A 33 -66.59 9.43 -22.31
CA PRO A 33 -65.23 8.93 -22.12
C PRO A 33 -64.81 8.10 -23.34
N SER A 34 -63.52 8.12 -23.66
CA SER A 34 -62.93 7.22 -24.64
C SER A 34 -63.19 5.75 -24.24
N ALA A 35 -63.25 4.87 -25.23
CA ALA A 35 -63.26 3.43 -24.93
C ALA A 35 -61.88 3.00 -24.41
N ASP A 36 -61.86 2.02 -23.51
CA ASP A 36 -60.61 1.42 -23.01
C ASP A 36 -59.77 0.97 -24.21
N MET A 37 -58.60 1.59 -24.36
CA MET A 37 -57.67 1.21 -25.41
C MET A 37 -56.65 0.23 -24.84
N PRO A 38 -56.46 -0.91 -25.51
CA PRO A 38 -55.40 -1.82 -25.13
C PRO A 38 -54.04 -1.16 -25.39
N VAL A 39 -53.11 -1.37 -24.47
CA VAL A 39 -51.74 -0.86 -24.55
C VAL A 39 -50.82 -1.98 -25.01
N SER A 40 -49.85 -1.63 -25.84
CA SER A 40 -48.70 -2.48 -26.14
C SER A 40 -47.44 -1.71 -25.80
N LEU A 41 -46.57 -2.29 -24.99
CA LEU A 41 -45.37 -1.64 -24.46
C LEU A 41 -44.24 -2.67 -24.34
N GLU A 42 -43.02 -2.19 -24.49
CA GLU A 42 -41.80 -2.92 -24.25
C GLU A 42 -41.00 -2.15 -23.20
N VAL A 43 -40.74 -2.78 -22.04
CA VAL A 43 -40.06 -2.14 -20.91
C VAL A 43 -39.17 -3.16 -20.23
N ALA A 44 -37.87 -2.88 -20.11
CA ALA A 44 -36.87 -3.73 -19.43
C ALA A 44 -36.97 -5.22 -19.84
N GLY A 45 -37.03 -5.49 -21.16
CA GLY A 45 -37.12 -6.84 -21.71
C GLY A 45 -38.50 -7.52 -21.62
N LEU A 46 -39.50 -6.86 -21.05
CA LEU A 46 -40.88 -7.33 -21.01
C LEU A 46 -41.72 -6.71 -22.14
N SER A 47 -42.18 -7.55 -23.06
CA SER A 47 -43.17 -7.17 -24.07
C SER A 47 -44.59 -7.49 -23.57
N ILE A 48 -45.42 -6.46 -23.43
CA ILE A 48 -46.84 -6.57 -23.16
C ILE A 48 -47.60 -6.16 -24.41
N SER A 49 -48.59 -6.95 -24.83
CA SER A 49 -49.36 -6.66 -26.04
C SER A 49 -50.85 -6.81 -25.78
N ASN A 50 -51.59 -5.79 -26.22
CA ASN A 50 -53.05 -5.79 -26.30
C ASN A 50 -53.80 -5.99 -24.95
N VAL A 51 -53.34 -5.39 -23.86
CA VAL A 51 -53.97 -5.49 -22.53
C VAL A 51 -54.51 -4.15 -22.04
N ASP A 52 -55.46 -4.14 -21.12
CA ASP A 52 -55.95 -2.90 -20.52
C ASP A 52 -54.90 -2.23 -19.60
N ILE A 53 -55.06 -0.92 -19.31
CA ILE A 53 -54.09 -0.18 -18.48
C ILE A 53 -53.96 -0.75 -17.07
N SER A 54 -55.06 -1.19 -16.44
CA SER A 54 -55.03 -1.73 -15.09
C SER A 54 -54.29 -3.08 -15.06
N GLU A 55 -54.49 -3.90 -16.08
CA GLU A 55 -53.79 -5.16 -16.29
C GLU A 55 -52.30 -4.92 -16.60
N ALA A 56 -51.96 -3.99 -17.50
CA ALA A 56 -50.59 -3.58 -17.79
C ALA A 56 -49.86 -3.11 -16.51
N LYS A 57 -50.50 -2.25 -15.70
CA LYS A 57 -49.98 -1.82 -14.39
C LYS A 57 -49.71 -3.00 -13.47
N GLY A 58 -50.63 -3.96 -13.40
CA GLY A 58 -50.47 -5.16 -12.57
C GLY A 58 -49.34 -6.07 -13.04
N ILE A 59 -49.20 -6.28 -14.36
CA ILE A 59 -48.14 -7.08 -14.95
C ILE A 59 -46.78 -6.44 -14.69
N LEU A 60 -46.63 -5.15 -15.00
CA LEU A 60 -45.37 -4.44 -14.80
C LEU A 60 -44.96 -4.38 -13.33
N THR A 61 -45.92 -4.09 -12.43
CA THR A 61 -45.66 -4.09 -10.97
C THR A 61 -45.12 -5.44 -10.47
N ARG A 62 -45.65 -6.55 -11.00
CA ARG A 62 -45.18 -7.90 -10.64
C ARG A 62 -43.80 -8.16 -11.22
N HIS A 63 -43.57 -7.78 -12.48
CA HIS A 63 -42.30 -7.97 -13.16
C HIS A 63 -41.15 -7.25 -12.43
N PHE A 64 -41.31 -5.97 -12.11
CA PHE A 64 -40.29 -5.23 -11.36
C PHE A 64 -40.11 -5.72 -9.92
N ARG A 65 -41.17 -6.20 -9.28
CA ARG A 65 -41.04 -6.88 -7.99
C ARG A 65 -40.16 -8.12 -8.10
N GLU A 66 -40.37 -8.94 -9.13
CA GLU A 66 -39.53 -10.12 -9.37
C GLU A 66 -38.08 -9.76 -9.67
N ILE A 67 -37.83 -8.67 -10.41
CA ILE A 67 -36.48 -8.14 -10.63
C ILE A 67 -35.82 -7.77 -9.30
N ILE A 68 -36.52 -7.06 -8.40
CA ILE A 68 -35.95 -6.68 -7.09
C ILE A 68 -35.76 -7.90 -6.19
N GLU A 69 -36.70 -8.84 -6.17
CA GLU A 69 -36.64 -10.03 -5.30
C GLU A 69 -35.55 -11.02 -5.73
N LYS A 70 -35.25 -11.11 -7.03
CA LYS A 70 -34.23 -12.03 -7.59
C LYS A 70 -32.93 -11.34 -7.94
N GLY A 71 -32.91 -10.01 -7.98
CA GLY A 71 -31.76 -9.20 -8.38
C GLY A 71 -30.66 -9.29 -7.34
N GLU A 72 -29.44 -9.56 -7.81
CA GLU A 72 -28.25 -9.68 -7.00
C GLU A 72 -27.04 -9.06 -7.69
N LEU A 73 -26.18 -8.43 -6.88
CA LEU A 73 -24.81 -8.09 -7.25
C LEU A 73 -23.93 -9.30 -6.92
N ILE A 74 -23.07 -9.69 -7.85
CA ILE A 74 -22.21 -10.86 -7.69
C ILE A 74 -20.76 -10.40 -7.77
N PHE A 75 -20.03 -10.61 -6.67
CA PHE A 75 -18.61 -10.28 -6.54
C PHE A 75 -17.81 -11.57 -6.62
N GLU A 76 -16.91 -11.69 -7.60
CA GLU A 76 -16.16 -12.93 -7.87
C GLU A 76 -14.65 -12.70 -7.77
N SER A 77 -13.97 -13.50 -6.95
CA SER A 77 -12.51 -13.48 -6.78
C SER A 77 -12.00 -14.87 -6.42
N ASP A 78 -10.92 -15.34 -7.05
CA ASP A 78 -10.25 -16.63 -6.78
C ASP A 78 -11.20 -17.84 -6.66
N GLY A 79 -12.23 -17.90 -7.52
CA GLY A 79 -13.23 -18.98 -7.53
C GLY A 79 -14.23 -18.93 -6.36
N LYS A 80 -14.18 -17.90 -5.51
CA LYS A 80 -15.20 -17.60 -4.50
C LYS A 80 -16.16 -16.55 -5.03
N GLN A 81 -17.38 -16.56 -4.50
CA GLN A 81 -18.42 -15.61 -4.85
C GLN A 81 -19.11 -15.08 -3.61
N GLU A 82 -19.30 -13.76 -3.56
CA GLU A 82 -20.13 -13.06 -2.58
C GLU A 82 -21.32 -12.43 -3.32
N LYS A 83 -22.52 -12.58 -2.73
CA LYS A 83 -23.77 -12.17 -3.37
C LYS A 83 -24.50 -11.18 -2.48
N ILE A 84 -24.90 -10.06 -3.05
CA ILE A 84 -25.65 -9.01 -2.35
C ILE A 84 -27.00 -8.84 -3.02
N SER A 85 -28.07 -9.04 -2.25
CA SER A 85 -29.43 -8.88 -2.77
C SER A 85 -29.77 -7.41 -2.96
N TYR A 86 -30.57 -7.09 -3.98
CA TYR A 86 -31.13 -5.75 -4.18
C TYR A 86 -31.96 -5.26 -2.98
N THR A 87 -32.53 -6.20 -2.21
CA THR A 87 -33.25 -5.89 -0.97
C THR A 87 -32.34 -5.33 0.13
N ASP A 88 -31.06 -5.67 0.14
CA ASP A 88 -30.13 -5.32 1.22
C ASP A 88 -29.79 -3.82 1.21
N PHE A 89 -29.86 -3.20 0.03
CA PHE A 89 -29.69 -1.76 -0.17
C PHE A 89 -30.96 -1.06 -0.70
N GLU A 90 -32.12 -1.71 -0.48
CA GLU A 90 -33.45 -1.11 -0.66
C GLU A 90 -33.71 -0.54 -2.07
N VAL A 91 -33.40 -1.32 -3.11
CA VAL A 91 -33.75 -0.94 -4.48
C VAL A 91 -35.27 -0.80 -4.63
N GLN A 92 -35.69 0.30 -5.25
CA GLN A 92 -37.07 0.62 -5.60
C GLN A 92 -37.13 1.08 -7.05
N ILE A 93 -38.14 0.63 -7.76
CA ILE A 93 -38.38 1.00 -9.16
C ILE A 93 -39.70 1.76 -9.21
N GLU A 94 -39.64 3.06 -9.44
CA GLU A 94 -40.81 3.92 -9.54
C GLU A 94 -41.32 4.00 -10.98
N MET A 95 -42.61 3.68 -11.09
CA MET A 95 -43.32 3.55 -12.37
C MET A 95 -44.25 4.74 -12.64
N GLY A 96 -44.24 5.74 -11.75
CA GLY A 96 -45.20 6.84 -11.77
C GLY A 96 -45.11 7.69 -13.03
N SER A 97 -43.91 7.95 -13.52
CA SER A 97 -43.66 8.65 -14.79
C SER A 97 -44.12 7.79 -15.98
N THR A 98 -43.75 6.51 -16.02
CA THR A 98 -44.18 5.53 -17.03
C THR A 98 -45.71 5.42 -17.14
N PHE A 99 -46.41 5.31 -16.01
CA PHE A 99 -47.88 5.25 -16.00
C PHE A 99 -48.54 6.55 -16.42
N LYS A 100 -48.00 7.71 -16.00
CA LYS A 100 -48.48 9.02 -16.47
C LYS A 100 -48.29 9.17 -17.99
N GLN A 101 -47.20 8.64 -18.54
CA GLN A 101 -46.96 8.66 -19.99
C GLN A 101 -47.95 7.76 -20.74
N ILE A 102 -48.18 6.53 -20.25
CA ILE A 102 -49.20 5.62 -20.82
C ILE A 102 -50.60 6.27 -20.81
N GLU A 103 -50.97 6.93 -19.72
CA GLU A 103 -52.27 7.62 -19.60
C GLU A 103 -52.38 8.84 -20.53
N LYS A 104 -51.29 9.59 -20.75
CA LYS A 104 -51.25 10.74 -21.68
C LYS A 104 -51.40 10.33 -23.14
N GLY A 105 -50.97 9.12 -23.50
CA GLY A 105 -51.15 8.55 -24.84
C GLY A 105 -52.61 8.20 -25.20
N GLN A 106 -53.53 8.23 -24.22
CA GLN A 106 -54.93 7.90 -24.47
C GLN A 106 -55.76 9.06 -25.06
N TYR A 107 -56.80 8.71 -25.81
CA TYR A 107 -57.79 9.68 -26.26
C TYR A 107 -58.54 10.28 -25.06
N LYS A 108 -58.69 11.60 -25.04
CA LYS A 108 -59.43 12.31 -23.98
C LYS A 108 -60.94 12.00 -23.97
N ASN A 109 -61.52 11.73 -25.14
CA ASN A 109 -62.94 11.45 -25.32
C ASN A 109 -63.20 10.72 -26.65
N ARG A 110 -64.43 10.26 -26.88
CA ARG A 110 -64.81 9.53 -28.10
C ARG A 110 -64.65 10.35 -29.38
N TYR A 111 -64.77 11.68 -29.31
CA TYR A 111 -64.57 12.52 -30.49
C TYR A 111 -63.12 12.44 -31.00
N PHE A 112 -62.12 12.59 -30.11
CA PHE A 112 -60.71 12.47 -30.50
C PHE A 112 -60.32 11.05 -30.93
N GLN A 113 -60.95 10.04 -30.33
CA GLN A 113 -60.81 8.64 -30.74
C GLN A 113 -61.30 8.41 -32.18
N MET A 114 -62.42 9.02 -32.55
CA MET A 114 -63.03 8.85 -33.88
C MET A 114 -62.21 9.52 -35.01
N ILE A 115 -61.51 10.62 -34.72
CA ILE A 115 -60.75 11.38 -35.73
C ILE A 115 -59.27 10.97 -35.80
N GLY A 116 -58.84 9.97 -35.03
CA GLY A 116 -57.49 9.39 -35.10
C GLY A 116 -56.36 10.36 -34.72
N LYS A 117 -56.64 11.43 -33.97
CA LYS A 117 -55.62 12.37 -33.50
C LYS A 117 -55.04 11.87 -32.17
N THR A 118 -54.11 10.94 -32.24
CA THR A 118 -53.19 10.66 -31.12
C THR A 118 -52.08 11.72 -31.12
N PRO A 119 -51.56 12.11 -29.94
CA PRO A 119 -50.18 12.58 -29.89
C PRO A 119 -49.29 11.39 -30.30
N GLU A 120 -48.46 11.54 -31.33
CA GLU A 120 -47.33 10.61 -31.56
C GLU A 120 -46.47 10.61 -30.29
N TYR A 121 -46.17 9.43 -29.77
CA TYR A 121 -45.26 9.27 -28.65
C TYR A 121 -44.42 8.01 -28.91
N GLU A 122 -43.16 8.24 -29.32
CA GLU A 122 -42.13 7.24 -29.59
C GLU A 122 -40.96 7.42 -28.60
N GLU A 123 -41.25 7.51 -27.29
CA GLU A 123 -40.18 7.50 -26.29
C GLU A 123 -40.13 6.14 -25.60
N GLU A 124 -38.90 5.65 -25.42
CA GLU A 124 -38.58 4.45 -24.65
C GLU A 124 -38.92 4.71 -23.18
N TYR A 125 -39.70 3.83 -22.57
CA TYR A 125 -40.14 3.98 -21.18
C TYR A 125 -39.01 3.58 -20.23
N ILE A 126 -38.26 4.55 -19.74
CA ILE A 126 -37.18 4.32 -18.76
C ILE A 126 -37.75 4.44 -17.35
N PRO A 127 -37.81 3.36 -16.55
CA PRO A 127 -38.26 3.43 -15.17
C PRO A 127 -37.26 4.20 -14.29
N GLU A 128 -37.76 4.95 -13.30
CA GLU A 128 -36.90 5.64 -12.35
C GLU A 128 -36.49 4.69 -11.23
N ILE A 129 -35.19 4.60 -10.94
CA ILE A 129 -34.65 3.68 -9.94
C ILE A 129 -34.08 4.47 -8.78
N TYR A 130 -34.50 4.07 -7.58
CA TYR A 130 -34.04 4.62 -6.31
C TYR A 130 -33.45 3.50 -5.47
N TYR A 131 -32.42 3.81 -4.70
CA TYR A 131 -31.85 2.86 -3.75
C TYR A 131 -31.17 3.61 -2.60
N ASN A 132 -30.89 2.90 -1.52
CA ASN A 132 -30.22 3.47 -0.36
C ASN A 132 -28.71 3.51 -0.60
N GLU A 133 -28.21 4.65 -1.12
CA GLU A 133 -26.78 4.86 -1.42
C GLU A 133 -25.88 4.60 -0.21
N ALA A 134 -26.31 5.00 1.00
CA ALA A 134 -25.53 4.80 2.22
C ALA A 134 -25.40 3.32 2.60
N LYS A 135 -26.48 2.54 2.44
CA LYS A 135 -26.44 1.09 2.67
C LYS A 135 -25.56 0.39 1.63
N LEU A 136 -25.73 0.72 0.35
CA LEU A 136 -24.89 0.17 -0.71
C LEU A 136 -23.42 0.47 -0.45
N LYS A 137 -23.06 1.72 -0.18
CA LYS A 137 -21.68 2.10 0.18
C LYS A 137 -21.14 1.31 1.37
N SER A 138 -21.95 1.13 2.42
CA SER A 138 -21.54 0.35 3.60
C SER A 138 -21.29 -1.13 3.29
N ILE A 139 -22.00 -1.69 2.31
CA ILE A 139 -21.82 -3.06 1.85
C ILE A 139 -20.55 -3.16 1.00
N ILE A 140 -20.35 -2.23 0.06
CA ILE A 140 -19.15 -2.21 -0.81
C ILE A 140 -17.87 -2.07 0.02
N ILE A 141 -17.86 -1.24 1.06
CA ILE A 141 -16.72 -1.12 1.98
C ILE A 141 -16.40 -2.45 2.66
N LYS A 142 -17.40 -3.23 3.05
CA LYS A 142 -17.18 -4.57 3.65
C LYS A 142 -16.66 -5.59 2.65
N ILE A 143 -17.03 -5.42 1.38
CA ILE A 143 -16.58 -6.27 0.27
C ILE A 143 -15.17 -5.90 -0.19
N GLU A 144 -14.69 -4.69 0.09
CA GLU A 144 -13.32 -4.28 -0.29
C GLU A 144 -12.27 -5.29 0.21
N ASP A 145 -12.42 -5.77 1.45
CA ASP A 145 -11.53 -6.78 2.06
C ASP A 145 -11.52 -8.13 1.30
N PHE A 146 -12.61 -8.49 0.62
CA PHE A 146 -12.70 -9.71 -0.20
C PHE A 146 -11.78 -9.65 -1.43
N PHE A 147 -11.52 -8.45 -1.94
CA PHE A 147 -10.63 -8.21 -3.08
C PHE A 147 -9.26 -7.67 -2.69
N PHE A 148 -9.05 -7.41 -1.39
CA PHE A 148 -7.80 -6.81 -0.94
C PHE A 148 -6.65 -7.80 -1.07
N GLN A 149 -5.73 -7.48 -1.97
CA GLN A 149 -4.47 -8.18 -2.14
C GLN A 149 -3.35 -7.23 -1.75
N LYS A 150 -2.57 -7.61 -0.74
CA LYS A 150 -1.43 -6.80 -0.30
C LYS A 150 -0.32 -6.87 -1.34
N ALA A 151 0.29 -5.73 -1.66
CA ALA A 151 1.48 -5.68 -2.49
C ALA A 151 2.66 -6.39 -1.80
N ILE A 152 3.43 -7.15 -2.58
CA ILE A 152 4.65 -7.83 -2.14
C ILE A 152 5.83 -7.09 -2.76
N LYS A 153 6.67 -6.49 -1.91
CA LYS A 153 7.87 -5.79 -2.38
C LYS A 153 8.91 -6.75 -2.96
N ALA A 154 9.65 -6.25 -3.94
CA ALA A 154 10.91 -6.86 -4.34
C ALA A 154 11.90 -6.76 -3.16
N GLY A 155 12.87 -7.67 -3.15
CA GLY A 155 13.94 -7.69 -2.17
C GLY A 155 15.27 -8.06 -2.81
N LEU A 156 16.35 -7.80 -2.08
CA LEU A 156 17.71 -8.14 -2.47
C LEU A 156 18.23 -9.32 -1.65
N MET A 157 18.90 -10.24 -2.33
CA MET A 157 19.55 -11.40 -1.71
C MET A 157 20.93 -11.63 -2.32
N LEU A 158 21.86 -12.17 -1.53
CA LEU A 158 23.14 -12.64 -2.04
C LEU A 158 23.04 -14.13 -2.37
N LEU A 159 23.45 -14.49 -3.58
CA LEU A 159 23.58 -15.86 -4.04
C LEU A 159 24.92 -16.01 -4.77
N ASP A 160 25.78 -16.90 -4.26
CA ASP A 160 27.13 -17.13 -4.78
C ASP A 160 27.97 -15.84 -4.89
N GLY A 161 27.82 -14.94 -3.91
CA GLY A 161 28.52 -13.64 -3.87
C GLY A 161 27.96 -12.58 -4.83
N ASN A 162 26.88 -12.88 -5.56
CA ASN A 162 26.22 -11.94 -6.46
C ASN A 162 24.89 -11.47 -5.88
N VAL A 163 24.51 -10.23 -6.18
CA VAL A 163 23.20 -9.71 -5.82
C VAL A 163 22.14 -10.28 -6.76
N ARG A 164 21.01 -10.72 -6.20
CA ARG A 164 19.83 -11.17 -6.92
C ARG A 164 18.61 -10.46 -6.38
N VAL A 165 17.67 -10.17 -7.28
CA VAL A 165 16.42 -9.48 -6.98
C VAL A 165 15.28 -10.50 -6.95
N SER A 166 14.45 -10.47 -5.92
CA SER A 166 13.17 -11.20 -5.93
C SER A 166 12.09 -10.40 -6.67
N ALA A 167 11.22 -11.09 -7.39
CA ALA A 167 10.14 -10.43 -8.12
C ALA A 167 9.12 -9.82 -7.16
N HIS A 168 8.71 -8.58 -7.43
CA HIS A 168 7.59 -7.94 -6.72
C HIS A 168 6.25 -8.49 -7.24
N GLN A 169 5.19 -8.25 -6.47
CA GLN A 169 3.81 -8.46 -6.90
C GLN A 169 3.00 -7.23 -6.51
N ASN A 170 2.30 -6.66 -7.48
CA ASN A 170 1.41 -5.54 -7.20
C ASN A 170 0.22 -6.00 -6.37
N GLY A 171 -0.13 -5.19 -5.38
CA GLY A 171 -1.36 -5.36 -4.63
C GLY A 171 -2.53 -4.78 -5.39
N ARG A 172 -3.73 -5.05 -4.89
CA ARG A 172 -4.98 -4.64 -5.51
C ARG A 172 -6.03 -4.37 -4.45
N LYS A 173 -6.93 -3.45 -4.76
CA LYS A 173 -8.14 -3.22 -3.98
C LYS A 173 -9.28 -2.77 -4.87
N LEU A 174 -10.50 -3.07 -4.43
CA LEU A 174 -11.70 -2.58 -5.10
C LEU A 174 -11.85 -1.07 -4.85
N ASN A 175 -12.01 -0.29 -5.91
CA ASN A 175 -12.28 1.13 -5.79
C ASN A 175 -13.78 1.34 -5.48
N THR A 176 -14.07 1.70 -4.23
CA THR A 176 -15.45 1.88 -3.76
C THR A 176 -16.24 2.90 -4.60
N GLU A 177 -15.65 4.04 -4.96
CA GLU A 177 -16.37 5.11 -5.68
C GLU A 177 -16.70 4.70 -7.12
N LYS A 178 -15.71 4.20 -7.87
CA LYS A 178 -15.93 3.67 -9.23
C LYS A 178 -16.95 2.54 -9.24
N THR A 179 -16.93 1.69 -8.21
CA THR A 179 -17.86 0.56 -8.09
C THR A 179 -19.29 1.05 -7.86
N LEU A 180 -19.48 2.06 -7.01
CA LEU A 180 -20.80 2.66 -6.79
C LEU A 180 -21.37 3.30 -8.06
N ASP A 181 -20.54 4.03 -8.80
CA ASP A 181 -20.93 4.64 -10.07
C ASP A 181 -21.27 3.58 -11.12
N TYR A 182 -20.46 2.52 -11.23
CA TYR A 182 -20.73 1.40 -12.12
C TYR A 182 -22.05 0.69 -11.79
N ILE A 183 -22.31 0.38 -10.52
CA ILE A 183 -23.57 -0.26 -10.10
C ILE A 183 -24.76 0.64 -10.45
N LYS A 184 -24.63 1.96 -10.22
CA LYS A 184 -25.68 2.93 -10.57
C LYS A 184 -25.97 2.93 -12.07
N GLU A 185 -24.94 2.98 -12.90
CA GLU A 185 -25.08 2.94 -14.36
C GLU A 185 -25.75 1.65 -14.82
N GLN A 186 -25.31 0.50 -14.31
CA GLN A 186 -25.89 -0.80 -14.66
C GLN A 186 -27.36 -0.91 -14.24
N LEU A 187 -27.69 -0.52 -13.00
CA LEU A 187 -29.08 -0.52 -12.52
C LEU A 187 -29.96 0.38 -13.38
N THR A 188 -29.52 1.59 -13.69
CA THR A 188 -30.31 2.56 -14.48
C THR A 188 -30.46 2.18 -15.95
N THR A 189 -29.53 1.41 -16.50
CA THR A 189 -29.59 0.93 -17.89
C THR A 189 -30.51 -0.27 -18.04
N ASP A 190 -30.29 -1.33 -17.25
CA ASP A 190 -31.13 -2.52 -17.22
C ASP A 190 -31.05 -3.22 -15.85
N PRO A 191 -32.03 -2.99 -14.95
CA PRO A 191 -32.01 -3.59 -13.62
C PRO A 191 -32.24 -5.11 -13.63
N SER A 192 -32.69 -5.69 -14.75
CA SER A 192 -32.91 -7.14 -14.90
C SER A 192 -31.62 -7.90 -15.22
N GLN A 193 -30.61 -7.19 -15.73
CA GLN A 193 -29.33 -7.79 -16.09
C GLN A 193 -28.55 -8.19 -14.85
N LYS A 194 -27.91 -9.36 -14.91
CA LYS A 194 -27.01 -9.85 -13.85
C LYS A 194 -25.75 -8.97 -13.81
N ILE A 195 -25.50 -8.33 -12.67
CA ILE A 195 -24.32 -7.48 -12.44
C ILE A 195 -23.22 -8.34 -11.79
N VAL A 196 -22.16 -8.61 -12.56
CA VAL A 196 -20.97 -9.33 -12.08
C VAL A 196 -19.80 -8.37 -11.97
N ILE A 197 -19.16 -8.34 -10.80
CA ILE A 197 -18.00 -7.52 -10.49
C ILE A 197 -16.84 -8.46 -10.15
N SER A 198 -15.88 -8.53 -11.07
CA SER A 198 -14.63 -9.25 -10.93
C SER A 198 -13.53 -8.51 -11.68
N GLU A 199 -12.28 -8.83 -11.37
CA GLU A 199 -11.15 -8.24 -12.09
C GLU A 199 -11.17 -8.59 -13.58
N GLU A 200 -11.60 -9.81 -13.93
CA GLU A 200 -11.69 -10.25 -15.32
C GLU A 200 -12.82 -9.55 -16.09
N ALA A 201 -13.97 -9.34 -15.43
CA ALA A 201 -15.13 -8.74 -16.06
C ALA A 201 -15.02 -7.21 -16.19
N VAL A 202 -14.53 -6.54 -15.13
CA VAL A 202 -14.52 -5.07 -15.06
C VAL A 202 -13.23 -4.58 -14.37
N PRO A 203 -12.06 -4.73 -15.01
CA PRO A 203 -10.75 -4.43 -14.40
C PRO A 203 -10.60 -2.96 -13.97
N GLY A 204 -11.32 -2.03 -14.62
CA GLY A 204 -11.28 -0.60 -14.30
C GLY A 204 -11.78 -0.22 -12.91
N LEU A 205 -12.47 -1.14 -12.22
CA LEU A 205 -12.96 -0.94 -10.85
C LEU A 205 -11.89 -1.21 -9.78
N PHE A 206 -10.72 -1.74 -10.15
CA PHE A 206 -9.67 -2.12 -9.21
C PHE A 206 -8.51 -1.15 -9.31
N ASP A 207 -8.08 -0.64 -8.15
CA ASP A 207 -6.88 0.18 -8.07
C ASP A 207 -5.68 -0.72 -7.78
N VAL A 208 -4.60 -0.47 -8.51
CA VAL A 208 -3.31 -1.13 -8.31
C VAL A 208 -2.60 -0.48 -7.11
N ILE A 209 -2.14 -1.31 -6.19
CA ILE A 209 -1.31 -0.89 -5.05
C ILE A 209 0.12 -1.27 -5.42
N GLU A 210 0.93 -0.27 -5.74
CA GLU A 210 2.35 -0.48 -6.00
C GLU A 210 3.07 -0.92 -4.72
N PRO A 211 4.05 -1.85 -4.82
CA PRO A 211 4.88 -2.21 -3.69
C PRO A 211 5.79 -1.06 -3.26
N GLU A 212 6.37 -1.19 -2.06
CA GLU A 212 7.40 -0.27 -1.57
C GLU A 212 8.64 -0.22 -2.50
N TYR A 213 9.06 -1.39 -3.00
CA TYR A 213 10.13 -1.52 -3.99
C TYR A 213 9.70 -2.45 -5.10
N THR A 214 9.93 -2.03 -6.33
CA THR A 214 9.73 -2.81 -7.55
C THR A 214 11.00 -3.56 -7.94
N THR A 215 10.85 -4.56 -8.79
CA THR A 215 11.99 -5.35 -9.31
C THR A 215 12.93 -4.48 -10.14
N ASP A 216 12.40 -3.55 -10.92
CA ASP A 216 13.21 -2.68 -11.79
C ASP A 216 14.03 -1.67 -10.99
N GLU A 217 13.49 -1.14 -9.89
CA GLU A 217 14.23 -0.28 -8.97
C GLU A 217 15.39 -1.03 -8.33
N LEU A 218 15.19 -2.28 -7.90
CA LEU A 218 16.25 -3.04 -7.22
C LEU A 218 17.26 -3.69 -8.19
N ASN A 219 16.96 -3.75 -9.49
CA ASN A 219 17.85 -4.31 -10.51
C ASN A 219 19.13 -3.49 -10.75
N GLU A 220 19.20 -2.25 -10.26
CA GLU A 220 20.41 -1.43 -10.39
C GLU A 220 21.52 -1.82 -9.40
N PHE A 221 21.18 -2.49 -8.29
CA PHE A 221 22.11 -2.88 -7.23
C PHE A 221 22.87 -4.16 -7.61
N THR A 222 23.77 -4.09 -8.58
CA THR A 222 24.44 -5.29 -9.11
C THR A 222 25.81 -5.56 -8.48
N GLN A 223 26.45 -4.55 -7.88
CA GLN A 223 27.83 -4.66 -7.37
C GLN A 223 27.84 -4.70 -5.84
N VAL A 224 28.48 -5.73 -5.28
CA VAL A 224 28.81 -5.79 -3.85
C VAL A 224 30.15 -5.07 -3.63
N TYR A 225 30.17 -4.14 -2.70
CA TYR A 225 31.34 -3.32 -2.37
C TYR A 225 32.01 -3.72 -1.07
N ALA A 226 31.21 -4.18 -0.10
CA ALA A 226 31.68 -4.64 1.19
C ALA A 226 30.83 -5.80 1.67
N LYS A 227 31.44 -6.70 2.45
CA LYS A 227 30.77 -7.84 3.05
C LYS A 227 31.39 -8.13 4.41
N GLU A 228 30.54 -8.23 5.43
CA GLU A 228 30.88 -8.71 6.77
C GLU A 228 30.04 -9.96 7.08
N GLN A 229 30.58 -10.82 7.93
CA GLN A 229 29.95 -12.10 8.28
C GLN A 229 30.30 -12.52 9.70
N GLY A 230 29.43 -13.33 10.30
CA GLY A 230 29.63 -13.88 11.63
C GLY A 230 28.60 -14.94 11.98
N VAL A 231 28.51 -15.30 13.25
CA VAL A 231 27.58 -16.32 13.74
C VAL A 231 26.69 -15.70 14.82
N LEU A 232 25.38 -15.88 14.71
CA LEU A 232 24.43 -15.45 15.72
C LEU A 232 24.42 -16.46 16.88
N PRO A 233 24.34 -15.99 18.13
CA PRO A 233 24.03 -16.84 19.26
C PRO A 233 22.71 -17.62 19.04
N ALA A 234 22.68 -18.89 19.44
CA ALA A 234 21.53 -19.77 19.18
C ALA A 234 20.22 -19.24 19.80
N GLU A 235 20.32 -18.58 20.96
CA GLU A 235 19.18 -18.00 21.68
C GLU A 235 18.57 -16.76 20.99
N THR A 236 19.32 -16.11 20.10
CA THR A 236 18.92 -14.84 19.46
C THR A 236 18.59 -14.99 17.98
N ALA A 237 19.06 -16.07 17.36
CA ALA A 237 18.99 -16.28 15.92
C ALA A 237 17.57 -16.24 15.37
N GLU A 238 16.60 -16.85 16.05
CA GLU A 238 15.21 -16.92 15.56
C GLU A 238 14.53 -15.55 15.55
N SER A 239 14.70 -14.77 16.63
CA SER A 239 14.18 -13.40 16.71
C SER A 239 14.76 -12.52 15.60
N PHE A 240 16.07 -12.64 15.35
CA PHE A 240 16.73 -11.86 14.30
C PHE A 240 16.32 -12.32 12.90
N LYS A 241 16.21 -13.63 12.64
CA LYS A 241 15.70 -14.19 11.38
C LYS A 241 14.31 -13.64 11.05
N ASN A 242 13.41 -13.56 12.04
CA ASN A 242 12.06 -13.01 11.84
C ASN A 242 12.06 -11.53 11.46
N ILE A 243 12.95 -10.73 12.05
CA ILE A 243 13.11 -9.31 11.69
C ILE A 243 13.62 -9.19 10.26
N ILE A 244 14.70 -9.88 9.92
CA ILE A 244 15.29 -9.82 8.57
C ILE A 244 14.33 -10.37 7.51
N ALA A 245 13.57 -11.41 7.79
CA ALA A 245 12.56 -11.93 6.86
C ALA A 245 11.45 -10.91 6.53
N ARG A 246 11.15 -9.99 7.45
CA ARG A 246 10.16 -8.93 7.25
C ARG A 246 10.73 -7.73 6.51
N GLU A 247 11.93 -7.30 6.87
CA GLU A 247 12.54 -6.07 6.35
C GLU A 247 13.27 -6.31 5.02
N GLY A 248 13.97 -7.45 4.90
CA GLY A 248 14.68 -7.93 3.71
C GLY A 248 16.00 -7.20 3.47
N CYS A 249 15.91 -5.95 3.03
CA CYS A 249 17.07 -5.09 2.76
C CYS A 249 16.72 -3.62 3.06
N TYR A 250 17.75 -2.83 3.30
CA TYR A 250 17.62 -1.40 3.59
C TYR A 250 18.22 -0.58 2.46
N ILE A 251 17.39 0.20 1.78
CA ILE A 251 17.85 1.12 0.74
C ILE A 251 18.09 2.49 1.36
N ILE A 252 19.31 2.99 1.20
CA ILE A 252 19.74 4.30 1.70
C ILE A 252 19.97 5.18 0.49
N GLY A 253 19.02 6.06 0.21
CA GLY A 253 19.05 7.00 -0.91
C GLY A 253 20.13 8.08 -0.77
N SER A 254 20.39 8.77 -1.88
CA SER A 254 21.28 9.93 -1.90
C SER A 254 20.81 11.02 -0.94
N GLY A 255 21.74 11.59 -0.17
CA GLY A 255 21.49 12.63 0.83
C GLY A 255 20.86 12.13 2.14
N GLN A 256 20.57 10.83 2.28
CA GLN A 256 19.96 10.29 3.50
C GLN A 256 20.99 10.09 4.61
N THR A 257 20.61 10.51 5.82
CA THR A 257 21.34 10.20 7.06
C THR A 257 20.69 9.01 7.72
N VAL A 258 21.52 8.10 8.23
CA VAL A 258 21.13 6.87 8.93
C VAL A 258 21.66 6.93 10.36
N SER A 259 20.83 6.54 11.31
CA SER A 259 21.17 6.15 12.68
C SER A 259 20.95 4.65 12.84
N PHE A 260 21.91 3.93 13.39
CA PHE A 260 21.76 2.49 13.59
C PHE A 260 20.62 2.19 14.58
N LEU A 261 20.51 2.94 15.67
CA LEU A 261 19.44 2.71 16.65
C LEU A 261 18.04 3.05 16.13
N GLU A 262 17.92 4.04 15.24
CA GLU A 262 16.62 4.50 14.73
C GLU A 262 16.17 3.75 13.47
N ASP A 263 17.10 3.44 12.56
CA ASP A 263 16.76 3.00 11.20
C ASP A 263 17.12 1.52 10.90
N MET A 264 17.98 0.90 11.71
CA MET A 264 18.46 -0.47 11.48
C MET A 264 17.76 -1.49 12.40
N PRO A 265 17.74 -2.78 12.04
CA PRO A 265 17.07 -3.80 12.83
C PRO A 265 17.84 -4.02 14.13
N SER A 266 17.33 -3.42 15.21
CA SER A 266 17.85 -3.62 16.56
C SER A 266 16.91 -4.48 17.39
N ILE A 267 17.47 -5.35 18.22
CA ILE A 267 16.71 -6.13 19.21
C ILE A 267 17.02 -5.53 20.57
N SER A 268 16.08 -4.78 21.13
CA SER A 268 16.29 -3.99 22.37
C SER A 268 16.84 -4.80 23.55
N GLU A 269 16.51 -6.09 23.59
CA GLU A 269 16.94 -7.02 24.65
C GLU A 269 18.36 -7.57 24.45
N LEU A 270 18.95 -7.42 23.26
CA LEU A 270 20.20 -8.05 22.84
C LEU A 270 21.26 -7.02 22.46
N LYS A 271 21.75 -6.28 23.46
CA LYS A 271 22.72 -5.20 23.29
C LYS A 271 24.00 -5.65 22.58
N ASP A 272 24.55 -6.80 22.97
CA ASP A 272 25.81 -7.30 22.41
C ASP A 272 25.67 -7.63 20.92
N LEU A 273 24.54 -8.21 20.51
CA LEU A 273 24.26 -8.48 19.10
C LEU A 273 24.10 -7.18 18.31
N ASN A 274 23.38 -6.19 18.86
CA ASN A 274 23.24 -4.89 18.20
C ASN A 274 24.60 -4.20 18.04
N MET A 275 25.48 -4.27 19.04
CA MET A 275 26.84 -3.72 18.96
C MET A 275 27.69 -4.44 17.92
N LEU A 276 27.58 -5.76 17.82
CA LEU A 276 28.25 -6.55 16.77
C LEU A 276 27.77 -6.13 15.37
N LEU A 277 26.47 -6.02 15.16
CA LEU A 277 25.88 -5.63 13.88
C LEU A 277 26.18 -4.16 13.53
N ALA A 278 26.16 -3.25 14.49
CA ALA A 278 26.55 -1.86 14.28
C ALA A 278 28.03 -1.75 13.91
N SER A 279 28.90 -2.52 14.57
CA SER A 279 30.34 -2.57 14.26
C SER A 279 30.61 -3.13 12.87
N ALA A 280 29.87 -4.18 12.48
CA ALA A 280 29.92 -4.74 11.14
C ALA A 280 29.43 -3.74 10.08
N LEU A 281 28.31 -3.04 10.32
CA LEU A 281 27.82 -2.02 9.41
C LEU A 281 28.83 -0.88 9.27
N TYR A 282 29.40 -0.42 10.39
CA TYR A 282 30.44 0.60 10.38
C TYR A 282 31.61 0.19 9.49
N LYS A 283 32.16 -1.00 9.72
CA LYS A 283 33.25 -1.53 8.90
C LYS A 283 32.87 -1.65 7.43
N ALA A 284 31.64 -2.04 7.12
CA ALA A 284 31.16 -2.21 5.75
C ALA A 284 30.93 -0.89 5.00
N VAL A 285 30.65 0.23 5.69
CA VAL A 285 30.48 1.55 5.05
C VAL A 285 31.78 2.35 4.96
N LEU A 286 32.79 2.06 5.78
CA LEU A 286 34.09 2.74 5.72
C LEU A 286 34.81 2.69 4.37
N PRO A 287 34.73 1.62 3.55
CA PRO A 287 35.31 1.56 2.22
C PRO A 287 34.93 2.73 1.31
N PHE A 288 33.73 3.27 1.45
CA PHE A 288 33.19 4.25 0.53
C PHE A 288 33.73 5.65 0.77
N GLU A 289 34.10 6.35 -0.31
CA GLU A 289 34.52 7.75 -0.22
C GLU A 289 33.38 8.68 0.22
N ASP A 290 32.21 8.45 -0.39
CA ASP A 290 31.04 9.33 -0.30
C ASP A 290 30.02 8.89 0.77
N ILE A 291 30.30 7.82 1.53
CA ILE A 291 29.53 7.49 2.74
C ILE A 291 30.27 8.05 3.95
N LYS A 292 29.74 9.14 4.49
CA LYS A 292 30.39 9.93 5.53
C LYS A 292 29.87 9.52 6.90
N VAL A 293 30.71 8.88 7.70
CA VAL A 293 30.39 8.62 9.11
C VAL A 293 30.40 9.95 9.86
N THR A 294 29.22 10.42 10.25
CA THR A 294 29.03 11.70 10.93
C THR A 294 29.21 11.55 12.44
N TRP A 295 28.90 10.37 12.98
CA TRP A 295 29.13 10.07 14.39
C TRP A 295 29.32 8.58 14.66
N ARG A 296 30.22 8.27 15.59
CA ARG A 296 30.43 6.94 16.18
C ARG A 296 30.94 7.12 17.61
N LYS A 297 30.39 6.36 18.55
CA LYS A 297 31.02 6.16 19.87
C LYS A 297 31.91 4.90 19.82
N PRO A 298 33.25 5.01 19.90
CA PRO A 298 34.11 3.83 19.98
C PRO A 298 33.95 3.14 21.35
N SER A 299 34.21 1.83 21.39
CA SER A 299 34.27 1.10 22.66
C SER A 299 35.51 1.45 23.48
N ALA A 300 35.37 1.54 24.80
CA ALA A 300 36.49 1.85 25.70
C ALA A 300 37.54 0.73 25.80
N GLN A 301 37.16 -0.50 25.43
CA GLN A 301 38.01 -1.68 25.35
C GLN A 301 37.68 -2.46 24.07
N PRO A 302 38.64 -3.22 23.50
CA PRO A 302 38.35 -4.07 22.35
C PRO A 302 37.28 -5.12 22.67
N ILE A 303 36.36 -5.34 21.73
CA ILE A 303 35.32 -6.37 21.83
C ILE A 303 35.84 -7.65 21.15
N PRO A 304 35.83 -8.83 21.80
CA PRO A 304 36.47 -10.04 21.26
C PRO A 304 36.00 -10.45 19.85
N GLU A 305 34.73 -10.28 19.54
CA GLU A 305 34.09 -10.66 18.28
C GLU A 305 34.24 -9.61 17.17
N VAL A 306 34.76 -8.43 17.52
CA VAL A 306 34.94 -7.31 16.58
C VAL A 306 36.44 -7.06 16.40
N GLU A 307 36.85 -6.78 15.17
CA GLU A 307 38.22 -6.35 14.95
C GLU A 307 38.47 -4.98 15.61
N ALA A 308 39.51 -4.92 16.47
CA ALA A 308 39.91 -3.68 17.14
C ALA A 308 40.06 -2.51 16.16
N GLY A 309 39.40 -1.40 16.48
CA GLY A 309 39.31 -0.18 15.68
C GLY A 309 37.98 -0.03 14.94
N PHE A 310 37.10 -1.04 14.94
CA PHE A 310 35.79 -0.99 14.25
C PHE A 310 34.60 -1.07 15.19
N GLU A 311 34.84 -1.06 16.50
CA GLU A 311 33.77 -1.16 17.48
C GLU A 311 32.86 0.08 17.43
N VAL A 312 31.57 -0.19 17.51
CA VAL A 312 30.52 0.77 17.81
C VAL A 312 29.96 0.41 19.18
N SER A 313 30.08 1.33 20.12
CA SER A 313 29.39 1.27 21.41
C SER A 313 27.98 1.83 21.25
N LEU A 314 26.98 1.06 21.68
CA LEU A 314 25.58 1.48 21.78
C LEU A 314 25.17 1.72 23.24
N GLU A 315 26.15 1.90 24.13
CA GLU A 315 25.92 2.18 25.54
C GLU A 315 25.77 3.68 25.81
N ASP A 316 24.98 4.02 26.82
CA ASP A 316 24.54 5.37 27.16
C ASP A 316 23.88 6.09 25.98
N ASP A 317 24.58 7.06 25.39
CA ASP A 317 24.21 7.86 24.24
C ASP A 317 24.82 7.35 22.92
N GLY A 318 25.51 6.20 22.95
CA GLY A 318 26.21 5.55 21.83
C GLY A 318 25.34 5.17 20.64
N ASP A 319 25.85 5.37 19.42
CA ASP A 319 25.20 5.08 18.14
C ASP A 319 26.24 5.08 17.01
N LEU A 320 25.83 4.60 15.84
CA LEU A 320 26.50 4.79 14.56
C LEU A 320 25.61 5.66 13.68
N LYS A 321 26.12 6.82 13.25
CA LYS A 321 25.45 7.70 12.30
C LYS A 321 26.31 7.97 11.07
N PHE A 322 25.70 7.89 9.90
CA PHE A 322 26.38 8.19 8.64
C PHE A 322 25.43 8.79 7.61
N LEU A 323 26.00 9.53 6.66
CA LEU A 323 25.32 10.17 5.54
C LEU A 323 25.74 9.48 4.25
N ASN A 324 24.76 9.09 3.43
CA ASN A 324 25.03 8.79 2.02
C ASN A 324 25.14 10.11 1.25
N ASP A 325 26.37 10.59 1.05
CA ASP A 325 26.66 11.81 0.30
C ASP A 325 26.97 11.52 -1.18
N SER A 326 26.72 10.28 -1.63
CA SER A 326 26.88 9.91 -3.04
C SER A 326 25.63 10.27 -3.85
N ASP A 327 25.77 10.35 -5.18
CA ASP A 327 24.65 10.57 -6.10
C ASP A 327 23.73 9.34 -6.25
N TYR A 328 24.09 8.19 -5.67
CA TYR A 328 23.39 6.92 -5.85
C TYR A 328 22.92 6.34 -4.52
N ALA A 329 21.86 5.53 -4.57
CA ALA A 329 21.46 4.75 -3.42
C ALA A 329 22.46 3.61 -3.16
N ILE A 330 22.56 3.20 -1.90
CA ILE A 330 23.21 1.96 -1.48
C ILE A 330 22.19 1.05 -0.81
N ALA A 331 22.38 -0.26 -0.92
CA ALA A 331 21.57 -1.26 -0.27
C ALA A 331 22.38 -1.99 0.81
N ILE A 332 21.84 -2.09 2.02
CA ILE A 332 22.34 -2.99 3.05
C ILE A 332 21.52 -4.27 2.98
N ILE A 333 22.18 -5.35 2.56
CA ILE A 333 21.58 -6.67 2.41
C ILE A 333 21.96 -7.51 3.62
N PHE A 334 20.96 -7.98 4.35
CA PHE A 334 21.14 -8.88 5.49
C PHE A 334 20.60 -10.26 5.16
N GLN A 335 21.36 -11.29 5.49
CA GLN A 335 20.94 -12.67 5.36
C GLN A 335 21.41 -13.50 6.54
N VAL A 336 20.62 -14.49 6.90
CA VAL A 336 20.96 -15.49 7.92
C VAL A 336 20.59 -16.85 7.37
N ASN A 337 21.51 -17.82 7.46
CA ASN A 337 21.23 -19.19 7.04
C ASN A 337 20.72 -20.05 8.20
N ASP A 338 20.40 -21.32 7.89
CA ASP A 338 19.89 -22.28 8.88
C ASP A 338 20.90 -22.60 9.99
N ASN A 339 22.20 -22.43 9.71
CA ASN A 339 23.29 -22.61 10.68
C ASN A 339 23.54 -21.38 11.54
N ASN A 340 22.67 -20.36 11.48
CA ASN A 340 22.77 -19.09 12.20
C ASN A 340 23.98 -18.23 11.78
N GLU A 341 24.56 -18.50 10.62
CA GLU A 341 25.60 -17.64 10.05
C GLU A 341 24.92 -16.45 9.39
N TRP A 342 25.31 -15.25 9.80
CA TRP A 342 24.80 -14.01 9.23
C TRP A 342 25.80 -13.45 8.23
N THR A 343 25.27 -12.82 7.19
CA THR A 343 26.02 -12.02 6.22
C THR A 343 25.36 -10.66 6.11
N MET A 344 26.17 -9.62 6.15
CA MET A 344 25.80 -8.25 5.81
C MET A 344 26.63 -7.81 4.61
N ALA A 345 25.99 -7.28 3.58
CA ALA A 345 26.70 -6.71 2.44
C ALA A 345 26.17 -5.32 2.11
N VAL A 346 27.07 -4.47 1.64
CA VAL A 346 26.72 -3.19 1.04
C VAL A 346 26.81 -3.36 -0.47
N ALA A 347 25.67 -3.22 -1.13
CA ALA A 347 25.55 -3.28 -2.59
C ALA A 347 25.14 -1.92 -3.15
N GLY A 348 25.45 -1.71 -4.42
CA GLY A 348 25.10 -0.47 -5.11
C GLY A 348 25.22 -0.63 -6.61
N LYS A 349 24.85 0.44 -7.31
CA LYS A 349 25.11 0.57 -8.73
C LYS A 349 26.62 0.61 -8.99
N PRO A 350 27.11 -0.06 -10.05
CA PRO A 350 28.50 0.05 -10.45
C PRO A 350 28.93 1.52 -10.67
N GLY A 351 30.06 1.89 -10.10
CA GLY A 351 30.64 3.24 -10.21
C GLY A 351 30.75 4.02 -8.90
N LEU A 352 30.17 3.53 -7.79
CA LEU A 352 30.49 4.07 -6.46
C LEU A 352 31.99 3.92 -6.17
N LYS A 353 32.57 4.95 -5.55
CA LYS A 353 33.98 4.96 -5.16
C LYS A 353 34.14 4.30 -3.80
N ALA A 354 34.69 3.09 -3.81
CA ALA A 354 35.06 2.38 -2.59
C ALA A 354 36.46 1.79 -2.71
N GLY A 355 37.16 1.70 -1.58
CA GLY A 355 38.52 1.20 -1.48
C GLY A 355 38.68 0.09 -0.45
N GLU A 356 39.92 -0.31 -0.21
CA GLU A 356 40.26 -1.25 0.85
C GLU A 356 40.43 -0.53 2.18
N ILE A 357 40.08 -1.19 3.28
CA ILE A 357 40.38 -0.71 4.64
C ILE A 357 41.58 -1.47 5.18
N LYS A 358 42.56 -0.74 5.72
CA LYS A 358 43.74 -1.31 6.40
C LYS A 358 43.88 -0.75 7.81
N THR A 359 44.36 -1.60 8.72
CA THR A 359 44.61 -1.24 10.12
C THR A 359 46.09 -1.40 10.47
N GLU A 360 46.61 -0.44 11.24
CA GLU A 360 47.95 -0.52 11.85
C GLU A 360 47.80 -0.55 13.37
N LYS A 361 48.33 -1.60 14.01
CA LYS A 361 48.15 -1.84 15.45
C LYS A 361 49.47 -1.65 16.19
N THR A 362 49.46 -0.78 17.19
CA THR A 362 50.62 -0.48 18.05
C THR A 362 50.29 -0.79 19.51
N LYS A 363 51.12 -1.62 20.14
CA LYS A 363 50.96 -1.99 21.56
C LYS A 363 51.45 -0.87 22.48
N ILE A 364 50.68 -0.55 23.53
CA ILE A 364 51.02 0.47 24.53
C ILE A 364 51.39 -0.22 25.84
N ILE A 365 52.64 -0.07 26.29
CA ILE A 365 53.13 -0.71 27.52
C ILE A 365 52.50 0.00 28.73
N PRO A 366 52.00 -0.73 29.74
CA PRO A 366 51.39 -0.12 30.92
C PRO A 366 52.42 0.63 31.77
N PRO A 367 52.06 1.78 32.34
CA PRO A 367 52.91 2.44 33.32
C PRO A 367 53.01 1.58 34.59
N VAL A 368 54.14 1.66 35.29
CA VAL A 368 54.38 0.93 36.54
C VAL A 368 54.18 1.86 37.73
N ILE A 369 53.26 1.49 38.62
CA ILE A 369 53.05 2.15 39.90
C ILE A 369 53.71 1.34 41.01
N TYR A 370 54.50 2.04 41.83
CA TYR A 370 55.10 1.48 43.03
C TYR A 370 54.28 1.89 44.26
N SER A 371 53.86 0.92 45.06
CA SER A 371 53.12 1.14 46.32
C SER A 371 53.91 0.58 47.50
N GLN A 372 53.93 1.28 48.62
CA GLN A 372 54.68 0.85 49.80
C GLN A 372 53.86 -0.14 50.64
N ASP A 373 54.43 -1.30 50.94
CA ASP A 373 53.81 -2.33 51.77
C ASP A 373 54.74 -2.68 52.93
N ASN A 374 54.33 -2.27 54.15
CA ASN A 374 55.11 -2.49 55.37
C ASN A 374 55.05 -3.95 55.87
N THR A 375 54.22 -4.80 55.26
CA THR A 375 54.19 -6.24 55.55
C THR A 375 55.23 -7.03 54.74
N LEU A 376 55.76 -6.43 53.67
CA LEU A 376 56.84 -7.03 52.89
C LEU A 376 58.19 -6.83 53.59
N PRO A 377 59.06 -7.86 53.60
CA PRO A 377 60.44 -7.75 54.05
C PRO A 377 61.19 -6.59 53.39
N GLU A 378 62.19 -6.06 54.10
CA GLU A 378 63.02 -4.97 53.61
C GLU A 378 63.63 -5.34 52.24
N LYS A 379 63.54 -4.44 51.26
CA LYS A 379 64.05 -4.63 49.88
C LYS A 379 63.33 -5.66 49.02
N GLU A 380 62.24 -6.26 49.48
CA GLU A 380 61.44 -7.16 48.66
C GLU A 380 60.49 -6.39 47.71
N GLN A 381 60.26 -6.95 46.53
CA GLN A 381 59.27 -6.45 45.57
C GLN A 381 58.29 -7.56 45.21
N LYS A 382 57.01 -7.23 45.15
CA LYS A 382 55.95 -8.17 44.76
C LYS A 382 55.02 -7.51 43.75
N VAL A 383 54.80 -8.18 42.61
CA VAL A 383 53.76 -7.75 41.67
C VAL A 383 52.41 -8.02 42.32
N VAL A 384 51.66 -6.95 42.60
CA VAL A 384 50.30 -7.03 43.15
C VAL A 384 49.30 -7.10 42.01
N GLU A 385 49.49 -6.25 40.99
CA GLU A 385 48.69 -6.25 39.77
C GLU A 385 49.62 -6.29 38.57
N PRO A 386 49.48 -7.26 37.66
CA PRO A 386 50.40 -7.41 36.53
C PRO A 386 50.29 -6.29 35.49
N GLY A 387 49.22 -5.50 35.53
CA GLY A 387 48.84 -4.56 34.47
C GLY A 387 48.32 -5.27 33.22
N LYS A 388 47.81 -4.49 32.27
CA LYS A 388 47.36 -4.94 30.95
C LYS A 388 47.88 -3.96 29.90
N ASP A 389 48.43 -4.49 28.82
CA ASP A 389 48.86 -3.66 27.71
C ASP A 389 47.67 -2.96 27.05
N GLY A 390 47.88 -1.70 26.67
CA GLY A 390 46.97 -0.93 25.85
C GLY A 390 47.24 -1.18 24.36
N LEU A 391 46.44 -0.55 23.52
CA LEU A 391 46.46 -0.72 22.07
C LEU A 391 46.10 0.60 21.40
N SER A 392 46.86 1.00 20.38
CA SER A 392 46.49 2.04 19.42
C SER A 392 46.23 1.38 18.07
N VAL A 393 45.12 1.73 17.43
CA VAL A 393 44.75 1.25 16.11
C VAL A 393 44.50 2.43 15.18
N ARG A 394 45.32 2.54 14.13
CA ARG A 394 45.10 3.51 13.05
C ARG A 394 44.40 2.84 11.89
N VAL A 395 43.37 3.48 11.36
CA VAL A 395 42.56 2.96 10.26
C VAL A 395 42.74 3.83 9.03
N TYR A 396 43.02 3.20 7.90
CA TYR A 396 43.27 3.85 6.62
C TYR A 396 42.33 3.30 5.55
N ARG A 397 41.93 4.18 4.63
CA ARG A 397 41.23 3.85 3.38
C ARG A 397 42.20 3.94 2.22
N ILE A 398 42.20 2.93 1.35
CA ILE A 398 43.06 2.88 0.16
C ILE A 398 42.19 2.81 -1.09
N ILE A 399 42.16 3.89 -1.86
CA ILE A 399 41.46 3.97 -3.14
C ILE A 399 42.51 4.16 -4.23
N ASN A 400 42.53 3.29 -5.24
CA ASN A 400 43.48 3.36 -6.37
C ASN A 400 44.96 3.48 -5.94
N GLY A 401 45.33 2.90 -4.78
CA GLY A 401 46.68 2.95 -4.21
C GLY A 401 46.99 4.20 -3.36
N GLU A 402 46.11 5.18 -3.31
CA GLU A 402 46.24 6.34 -2.42
C GLU A 402 45.67 6.01 -1.04
N SER A 403 46.50 6.18 0.00
CA SER A 403 46.14 5.90 1.38
C SER A 403 45.76 7.17 2.13
N ALA A 404 44.55 7.21 2.70
CA ALA A 404 44.06 8.27 3.56
C ALA A 404 43.78 7.73 4.96
N MET A 405 44.36 8.34 6.00
CA MET A 405 44.04 7.99 7.39
C MET A 405 42.65 8.51 7.74
N LEU A 406 41.81 7.64 8.29
CA LEU A 406 40.44 7.97 8.69
C LEU A 406 40.39 8.42 10.16
N TYR A 407 40.96 7.61 11.06
CA TYR A 407 40.98 7.87 12.50
C TYR A 407 42.02 6.98 13.23
N GLU A 408 42.24 7.27 14.51
CA GLU A 408 43.00 6.46 15.45
C GLU A 408 42.17 6.18 16.71
N ASP A 409 41.97 4.91 17.05
CA ASP A 409 41.35 4.47 18.30
C ASP A 409 42.44 4.07 19.30
N VAL A 410 42.33 4.58 20.54
CA VAL A 410 43.31 4.32 21.62
C VAL A 410 42.62 3.66 22.79
N TYR A 411 43.00 2.42 23.07
CA TYR A 411 42.58 1.64 24.23
C TYR A 411 43.67 1.75 25.30
N PRO A 412 43.42 2.45 26.41
CA PRO A 412 44.44 2.73 27.41
C PRO A 412 44.92 1.44 28.11
N PRO A 413 46.22 1.35 28.45
CA PRO A 413 46.71 0.25 29.28
C PRO A 413 46.15 0.32 30.70
N VAL A 414 46.12 -0.84 31.37
CA VAL A 414 45.89 -0.93 32.82
C VAL A 414 47.24 -0.97 33.52
N GLU A 415 47.44 -0.09 34.49
CA GLU A 415 48.70 0.11 35.18
C GLU A 415 49.19 -1.17 35.90
N LYS A 416 50.50 -1.36 35.97
CA LYS A 416 51.12 -2.46 36.71
C LYS A 416 51.46 -2.00 38.12
N VAL A 417 50.94 -2.66 39.15
CA VAL A 417 51.20 -2.30 40.55
C VAL A 417 52.25 -3.24 41.15
N ILE A 418 53.36 -2.67 41.61
CA ILE A 418 54.43 -3.37 42.33
C ILE A 418 54.46 -2.87 43.77
N ALA A 419 54.18 -3.75 44.73
CA ALA A 419 54.40 -3.47 46.14
C ALA A 419 55.89 -3.59 46.47
N ILE A 420 56.40 -2.64 47.25
CA ILE A 420 57.79 -2.60 47.70
C ILE A 420 57.84 -2.56 49.23
N GLY A 421 58.72 -3.38 49.81
CA GLY A 421 58.99 -3.42 51.24
C GLY A 421 59.65 -2.12 51.74
N SER A 422 59.66 -1.97 53.06
CA SER A 422 60.32 -0.84 53.72
C SER A 422 61.81 -0.75 53.30
N GLY A 423 62.37 0.47 53.29
CA GLY A 423 63.78 0.70 52.92
C GLY A 423 64.07 0.87 51.42
N VAL A 424 63.11 0.61 50.52
CA VAL A 424 63.26 0.87 49.07
C VAL A 424 62.78 2.28 48.73
N LYS A 425 63.64 3.13 48.15
CA LYS A 425 63.23 4.45 47.62
C LYS A 425 62.96 4.35 46.13
N LYS A 426 62.03 5.17 45.61
CA LYS A 426 61.73 5.27 44.17
C LYS A 426 62.99 5.50 43.30
N ALA A 427 63.99 6.21 43.83
CA ALA A 427 65.28 6.47 43.19
C ALA A 427 66.19 5.22 43.07
N ASP A 428 65.97 4.18 43.88
CA ASP A 428 66.74 2.94 43.83
C ASP A 428 66.21 1.96 42.76
N ILE A 429 65.01 2.23 42.21
CA ILE A 429 64.29 1.36 41.28
C ILE A 429 64.37 1.85 39.83
N ILE A 430 64.37 3.18 39.61
CA ILE A 430 64.45 3.79 38.28
C ILE A 430 65.93 4.07 37.97
N LYS A 431 66.54 3.26 37.09
CA LYS A 431 67.88 3.49 36.53
C LYS A 431 67.81 4.10 35.15
#